data_AF-A0A6L7LC04-F1
#
_entry.id   AF-A0A6L7LC04-F1
#
_cell.length_a   1.000
_cell.length_b   1.000
_cell.length_c   1.000
_cell.angle_alpha   90.00
_cell.angle_beta   90.00
_cell.angle_gamma   90.00
#
_symmetry.space_group_name_H-M   'P 1'
#
loop_
_entity.id
_entity.type
_entity.pdbx_description
1 polymer ?
#
loop_
_entity_poly.entity_id
_entity_poly.type
_entity_poly.pdbx_seq_one_letter_code
_entity_poly.pdbx_strand_id
1 'polypeptide(L)'
;MQPWVAYSGSPLNDPWRYDPQPRPERNAPASPPSEGDCTTHFSVIDRDRNMVACTQTAVGGFGSGVVVPGTGVLLSNGMVVFNPMPGAANSIAGYKRGLNNMSPVLALRDGKPFLSVGAPGGRRIICRIAHVISNVIDFGMSIQEAITAPSIDAAERETFIDHRIDPQTVKALARMGHNVEVVPEPFTGGGFSRPRGVMIDPATGLLRAGVQPFGTDEARGY
;
A
#
# COMPACT_ATOMS: atom_id res chain seq x y z
N MET A 1 15.19 -13.79 -30.89
CA MET A 1 14.31 -12.84 -30.16
C MET A 1 14.47 -13.14 -28.67
N GLN A 2 14.67 -12.13 -27.82
CA GLN A 2 14.81 -12.34 -26.37
C GLN A 2 13.54 -13.04 -25.82
N PRO A 3 13.64 -14.08 -24.98
CA PRO A 3 12.50 -14.90 -24.57
C PRO A 3 11.32 -14.09 -23.98
N TRP A 4 11.61 -13.03 -23.24
CA TRP A 4 10.58 -12.16 -22.65
C TRP A 4 9.79 -11.34 -23.67
N VAL A 5 10.38 -11.00 -24.82
CA VAL A 5 9.66 -10.33 -25.92
C VAL A 5 8.66 -11.30 -26.54
N ALA A 6 9.05 -12.56 -26.74
CA ALA A 6 8.15 -13.62 -27.22
C ALA A 6 7.01 -13.90 -26.22
N TYR A 7 7.33 -14.04 -24.93
CA TYR A 7 6.31 -14.32 -23.90
C TYR A 7 5.43 -13.12 -23.56
N SER A 8 5.86 -11.90 -23.86
CA SER A 8 4.98 -10.74 -23.73
C SER A 8 3.79 -10.81 -24.68
N GLY A 9 3.93 -11.40 -25.87
CA GLY A 9 2.83 -11.59 -26.82
C GLY A 9 2.15 -12.96 -26.72
N SER A 10 2.87 -14.00 -26.30
CA SER A 10 2.38 -15.38 -26.28
C SER A 10 2.97 -16.16 -25.10
N PRO A 11 2.34 -16.11 -23.91
CA PRO A 11 2.82 -16.84 -22.74
C PRO A 11 2.82 -18.35 -22.99
N LEU A 12 3.91 -19.04 -22.58
CA LEU A 12 4.06 -20.50 -22.74
C LEU A 12 2.96 -21.27 -21.98
N ASN A 13 2.61 -20.75 -20.80
CA ASN A 13 1.53 -21.24 -19.94
C ASN A 13 0.41 -20.19 -19.97
N ASP A 14 -0.41 -20.22 -21.00
CA ASP A 14 -1.57 -19.32 -21.14
C ASP A 14 -2.78 -19.91 -20.40
N PRO A 15 -3.11 -19.46 -19.18
CA PRO A 15 -4.24 -19.99 -18.42
C PRO A 15 -5.58 -19.74 -19.12
N TRP A 16 -5.66 -18.72 -19.99
CA TRP A 16 -6.86 -18.40 -20.77
C TRP A 16 -7.23 -19.49 -21.78
N ARG A 17 -6.33 -20.43 -22.08
CA ARG A 17 -6.67 -21.60 -22.90
C ARG A 17 -7.65 -22.55 -22.22
N TYR A 18 -7.76 -22.44 -20.89
CA TYR A 18 -8.61 -23.30 -20.07
C TYR A 18 -9.78 -22.53 -19.44
N ASP A 19 -9.88 -21.23 -19.69
CA ASP A 19 -10.97 -20.38 -19.21
C ASP A 19 -12.05 -20.28 -20.30
N PRO A 20 -13.34 -20.55 -19.99
CA PRO A 20 -14.43 -20.41 -20.95
C PRO A 20 -14.76 -18.95 -21.31
N GLN A 21 -14.23 -17.96 -20.57
CA GLN A 21 -14.45 -16.55 -20.85
C GLN A 21 -13.48 -16.00 -21.89
N PRO A 22 -13.91 -15.03 -22.74
CA PRO A 22 -13.03 -14.42 -23.72
C PRO A 22 -11.92 -13.60 -23.06
N ARG A 23 -10.70 -13.73 -23.60
CA ARG A 23 -9.52 -13.01 -23.15
C ARG A 23 -9.73 -11.49 -23.28
N PRO A 24 -9.56 -10.70 -22.21
CA PRO A 24 -9.70 -9.25 -22.30
C PRO A 24 -8.61 -8.63 -23.18
N GLU A 25 -8.96 -7.60 -23.96
CA GLU A 25 -8.02 -6.88 -24.81
C GLU A 25 -6.90 -6.23 -23.98
N ARG A 26 -5.67 -6.34 -24.49
CA ARG A 26 -4.45 -5.92 -23.79
C ARG A 26 -4.20 -4.42 -23.91
N ASN A 27 -5.21 -3.61 -23.60
CA ASN A 27 -5.10 -2.16 -23.46
C ASN A 27 -5.09 -1.75 -21.99
N ALA A 28 -4.36 -2.49 -21.15
CA ALA A 28 -4.16 -2.10 -19.77
C ALA A 28 -2.93 -1.18 -19.70
N PRO A 29 -3.07 0.09 -19.25
CA PRO A 29 -1.92 0.84 -18.73
C PRO A 29 -1.22 0.02 -17.63
N ALA A 30 0.01 0.42 -17.26
CA ALA A 30 0.73 -0.18 -16.13
C ALA A 30 -0.25 -0.44 -14.98
N SER A 31 -0.28 -1.67 -14.45
CA SER A 31 -1.40 -2.20 -13.68
C SER A 31 -1.99 -1.13 -12.75
N PRO A 32 -3.25 -0.70 -12.99
CA PRO A 32 -3.91 0.19 -12.07
C PRO A 32 -3.96 -0.49 -10.70
N PRO A 33 -3.92 0.27 -9.59
CA PRO A 33 -4.15 -0.33 -8.27
C PRO A 33 -5.44 -1.15 -8.33
N SER A 34 -5.33 -2.48 -8.14
CA SER A 34 -6.51 -3.33 -8.22
C SER A 34 -7.41 -3.01 -7.02
N GLU A 35 -8.69 -2.82 -7.28
CA GLU A 35 -9.71 -2.92 -6.24
C GLU A 35 -9.62 -4.33 -5.66
N GLY A 36 -8.97 -4.44 -4.50
CA GLY A 36 -8.53 -5.70 -3.92
C GLY A 36 -7.03 -5.89 -4.11
N ASP A 37 -6.21 -5.14 -3.37
CA ASP A 37 -4.81 -5.49 -3.17
C ASP A 37 -4.73 -6.58 -2.09
N CYS A 38 -3.89 -7.59 -2.26
CA CYS A 38 -3.62 -8.56 -1.19
C CYS A 38 -2.37 -8.18 -0.42
N THR A 39 -2.30 -6.91 -0.01
CA THR A 39 -1.29 -6.45 0.92
C THR A 39 -1.91 -6.37 2.31
N THR A 40 -1.17 -6.77 3.33
CA THR A 40 -1.55 -6.53 4.73
C THR A 40 -0.34 -6.07 5.51
N HIS A 41 -0.60 -5.26 6.53
CA HIS A 41 0.42 -4.78 7.46
C HIS A 41 -0.01 -5.09 8.90
N PHE A 42 0.93 -5.40 9.77
CA PHE A 42 0.69 -5.37 11.21
C PHE A 42 1.87 -4.74 11.94
N SER A 43 1.55 -4.06 13.04
CA SER A 43 2.50 -3.40 13.94
C SER A 43 2.33 -3.93 15.35
N VAL A 44 3.43 -4.22 16.04
CA VAL A 44 3.44 -4.73 17.42
C VAL A 44 4.50 -3.98 18.21
N ILE A 45 4.16 -3.62 19.44
CA ILE A 45 5.13 -3.23 20.47
C ILE A 45 4.81 -4.03 21.73
N ASP A 46 5.80 -4.72 22.28
CA ASP A 46 5.63 -5.50 23.52
C ASP A 46 6.04 -4.71 24.78
N ARG A 47 5.91 -5.35 25.94
CA ARG A 47 6.25 -4.77 27.25
C ARG A 47 7.73 -4.39 27.37
N ASP A 48 8.61 -5.10 26.65
CA ASP A 48 10.06 -4.91 26.64
C ASP A 48 10.48 -3.89 25.57
N ARG A 49 9.48 -3.27 24.90
CA ARG A 49 9.61 -2.27 23.84
C ARG A 49 10.26 -2.80 22.57
N ASN A 50 10.22 -4.11 22.33
CA ASN A 50 10.52 -4.66 21.02
C ASN A 50 9.45 -4.20 20.04
N MET A 51 9.86 -3.72 18.87
CA MET A 51 8.95 -3.25 17.83
C MET A 51 9.01 -4.13 16.59
N VAL A 52 7.85 -4.44 16.01
CA VAL A 52 7.72 -5.16 14.74
C VAL A 52 6.81 -4.38 13.82
N ALA A 53 7.32 -4.02 12.64
CA ALA A 53 6.55 -3.53 11.51
C ALA A 53 6.67 -4.56 10.37
N CYS A 54 5.58 -5.25 10.05
CA CYS A 54 5.59 -6.30 9.04
C CYS A 54 4.55 -6.04 7.96
N THR A 55 5.01 -5.89 6.71
CA THR A 55 4.14 -5.80 5.53
C THR A 55 4.38 -7.04 4.67
N GLN A 56 3.31 -7.72 4.31
CA GLN A 56 3.35 -8.89 3.41
C GLN A 56 2.32 -8.73 2.30
N THR A 57 2.60 -9.31 1.14
CA THR A 57 1.75 -9.10 -0.04
C THR A 57 1.75 -10.29 -0.99
N ALA A 58 0.57 -10.60 -1.54
CA ALA A 58 0.44 -11.39 -2.77
C ALA A 58 0.44 -10.51 -4.03
N VAL A 59 0.60 -9.20 -3.87
CA VAL A 59 0.48 -8.09 -4.82
C VAL A 59 -0.98 -7.81 -5.21
N GLY A 60 -1.51 -8.48 -6.22
CA GLY A 60 -2.92 -8.31 -6.62
C GLY A 60 -3.87 -9.10 -5.73
N GLY A 61 -5.17 -8.86 -5.89
CA GLY A 61 -6.24 -9.60 -5.21
C GLY A 61 -6.15 -11.09 -5.52
N PHE A 62 -6.06 -11.92 -4.48
CA PHE A 62 -5.74 -13.34 -4.55
C PHE A 62 -4.45 -13.67 -5.32
N GLY A 63 -3.48 -12.75 -5.36
CA GLY A 63 -2.18 -12.99 -5.98
C GLY A 63 -2.28 -13.40 -7.44
N SER A 64 -1.76 -14.59 -7.78
CA SER A 64 -1.89 -15.16 -9.12
C SER A 64 -3.16 -15.98 -9.33
N GLY A 65 -4.00 -16.14 -8.31
CA GLY A 65 -5.15 -17.06 -8.30
C GLY A 65 -4.76 -18.54 -8.25
N VAL A 66 -3.46 -18.86 -8.14
CA VAL A 66 -2.96 -20.24 -8.13
C VAL A 66 -2.68 -20.67 -6.70
N VAL A 67 -3.38 -21.71 -6.24
CA VAL A 67 -3.15 -22.35 -4.95
C VAL A 67 -2.44 -23.67 -5.19
N VAL A 68 -1.34 -23.92 -4.46
CA VAL A 68 -0.63 -25.20 -4.54
C VAL A 68 -1.56 -26.33 -4.05
N PRO A 69 -1.80 -27.37 -4.86
CA PRO A 69 -2.76 -28.42 -4.51
C PRO A 69 -2.48 -29.06 -3.15
N GLY A 70 -3.50 -29.16 -2.31
CA GLY A 70 -3.43 -29.80 -0.99
C GLY A 70 -2.75 -28.99 0.12
N THR A 71 -2.23 -27.78 -0.15
CA THR A 71 -1.49 -27.00 0.87
C THR A 71 -2.20 -25.73 1.33
N GLY A 72 -3.12 -25.20 0.53
CA GLY A 72 -3.73 -23.89 0.78
C GLY A 72 -2.77 -22.71 0.54
N VAL A 73 -1.56 -22.94 0.04
CA VAL A 73 -0.57 -21.89 -0.23
C VAL A 73 -0.91 -21.18 -1.54
N LEU A 74 -1.34 -19.93 -1.43
CA LEU A 74 -1.59 -19.03 -2.54
C LEU A 74 -0.27 -18.46 -3.08
N LEU A 75 -0.06 -18.55 -4.39
CA LEU A 75 1.10 -17.96 -5.07
C LEU A 75 0.85 -16.48 -5.38
N SER A 76 1.89 -15.66 -5.20
CA SER A 76 1.83 -14.23 -5.52
C SER A 76 1.93 -14.00 -7.03
N ASN A 77 1.37 -12.90 -7.53
CA ASN A 77 1.61 -12.43 -8.90
C ASN A 77 2.73 -11.38 -8.95
N GLY A 78 3.76 -11.53 -8.10
CA GLY A 78 4.82 -10.53 -7.91
C GLY A 78 5.58 -10.10 -9.16
N MET A 79 5.58 -10.91 -10.23
CA MET A 79 6.20 -10.55 -11.51
C MET A 79 5.58 -9.31 -12.17
N VAL A 80 4.33 -8.96 -11.83
CA VAL A 80 3.62 -7.79 -12.38
C VAL A 80 4.30 -6.46 -12.05
N VAL A 81 5.13 -6.42 -11.01
CA VAL A 81 5.82 -5.19 -10.58
C VAL A 81 7.00 -4.83 -11.47
N PHE A 82 7.48 -5.75 -12.32
CA PHE A 82 8.60 -5.47 -13.23
C PHE A 82 8.13 -4.71 -14.48
N ASN A 83 9.05 -3.94 -15.04
CA ASN A 83 8.90 -3.42 -16.40
C ASN A 83 9.13 -4.56 -17.41
N PRO A 84 8.16 -4.87 -18.29
CA PRO A 84 8.33 -5.91 -19.31
C PRO A 84 9.33 -5.51 -20.40
N MET A 85 9.56 -4.20 -20.60
CA MET A 85 10.52 -3.71 -21.58
C MET A 85 11.95 -3.85 -21.05
N PRO A 86 12.92 -4.29 -21.87
CA PRO A 86 14.32 -4.35 -21.48
C PRO A 86 14.96 -2.96 -21.36
N GLY A 87 16.06 -2.87 -20.61
CA GLY A 87 16.89 -1.67 -20.53
C GLY A 87 16.50 -0.64 -19.46
N ALA A 88 15.39 -0.86 -18.74
CA ALA A 88 14.99 -0.04 -17.60
C ALA A 88 15.56 -0.57 -16.26
N ALA A 89 15.68 0.31 -15.27
CA ALA A 89 16.17 -0.05 -13.93
C ALA A 89 15.37 -1.19 -13.29
N ASN A 90 14.06 -1.28 -13.55
CA ASN A 90 13.17 -2.32 -13.07
C ASN A 90 12.75 -3.32 -14.16
N SER A 91 13.55 -3.51 -15.21
CA SER A 91 13.32 -4.58 -16.20
C SER A 91 13.49 -5.97 -15.60
N ILE A 92 12.77 -6.95 -16.15
CA ILE A 92 12.87 -8.37 -15.80
C ILE A 92 14.31 -8.88 -15.99
N ALA A 93 14.84 -9.60 -15.00
CA ALA A 93 16.11 -10.33 -15.08
C ALA A 93 16.10 -11.54 -14.13
N GLY A 94 16.92 -12.55 -14.42
CA GLY A 94 17.05 -13.73 -13.56
C GLY A 94 17.50 -13.35 -12.14
N TYR A 95 16.86 -13.95 -11.13
CA TYR A 95 17.13 -13.73 -9.69
C TYR A 95 16.99 -12.28 -9.20
N LYS A 96 16.50 -11.37 -10.03
CA LYS A 96 16.30 -9.98 -9.65
C LYS A 96 15.07 -9.86 -8.75
N ARG A 97 15.14 -8.99 -7.75
CA ARG A 97 14.00 -8.58 -6.94
C ARG A 97 13.33 -7.38 -7.60
N GLY A 98 12.01 -7.44 -7.74
CA GLY A 98 11.23 -6.36 -8.33
C GLY A 98 11.13 -5.16 -7.40
N LEU A 99 10.80 -4.00 -7.98
CA LEU A 99 10.37 -2.84 -7.21
C LEU A 99 9.23 -3.22 -6.24
N ASN A 100 9.28 -2.70 -5.02
CA ASN A 100 8.19 -2.81 -4.06
C ASN A 100 7.85 -1.43 -3.50
N ASN A 101 6.59 -1.24 -3.15
CA ASN A 101 6.09 -0.01 -2.53
C ASN A 101 5.78 -0.22 -1.04
N MET A 102 6.23 -1.34 -0.46
CA MET A 102 5.99 -1.63 0.95
C MET A 102 6.85 -0.70 1.79
N SER A 103 6.22 0.00 2.74
CA SER A 103 6.93 0.91 3.65
C SER A 103 6.64 0.56 5.12
N PRO A 104 7.08 -0.61 5.63
CA PRO A 104 7.11 -0.85 7.07
C PRO A 104 8.16 0.07 7.70
N VAL A 105 7.76 0.86 8.69
CA VAL A 105 8.62 1.85 9.33
C VAL A 105 8.68 1.61 10.84
N LEU A 106 9.91 1.65 11.35
CA LEU A 106 10.21 1.80 12.76
C LEU A 106 10.88 3.16 12.95
N ALA A 107 10.31 4.01 13.79
CA ALA A 107 10.91 5.28 14.17
C ALA A 107 11.41 5.22 15.62
N LEU A 108 12.56 5.85 15.84
CA LEU A 108 13.17 6.02 17.15
C LEU A 108 13.16 7.50 17.52
N ARG A 109 13.00 7.80 18.81
CA ARG A 109 13.20 9.13 19.38
C ARG A 109 14.36 9.06 20.36
N ASP A 110 15.42 9.80 20.10
CA ASP A 110 16.65 9.80 20.89
C ASP A 110 17.23 8.39 21.11
N GLY A 111 17.22 7.58 20.05
CA GLY A 111 17.68 6.19 20.07
C GLY A 111 16.74 5.21 20.77
N LYS A 112 15.58 5.66 21.27
CA LYS A 112 14.59 4.80 21.95
C LYS A 112 13.40 4.47 21.03
N PRO A 113 12.81 3.27 21.15
CA PRO A 113 11.57 2.91 20.46
C PRO A 113 10.49 3.98 20.59
N PHE A 114 9.83 4.32 19.47
CA PHE A 114 8.81 5.37 19.46
C PHE A 114 7.57 4.99 18.65
N LEU A 115 7.74 4.56 17.39
CA LEU A 115 6.61 4.29 16.49
C LEU A 115 6.90 3.10 15.58
N SER A 116 5.93 2.19 15.48
CA SER A 116 5.83 1.17 14.44
C SER A 116 4.62 1.49 13.56
N VAL A 117 4.81 1.59 12.24
CA VAL A 117 3.71 1.92 11.32
C VAL A 117 3.94 1.32 9.93
N GLY A 118 2.86 1.03 9.23
CA GLY A 118 2.88 0.61 7.84
C GLY A 118 1.46 0.47 7.30
N ALA A 119 1.33 0.14 6.03
CA ALA A 119 0.03 0.10 5.36
C ALA A 119 0.03 -0.84 4.13
N PRO A 120 -1.14 -1.37 3.73
CA PRO A 120 -1.43 -1.81 2.37
C PRO A 120 -1.89 -0.63 1.49
N GLY A 121 -2.03 -0.81 0.18
CA GLY A 121 -2.49 0.24 -0.75
C GLY A 121 -1.58 0.50 -1.96
N GLY A 122 -0.73 -0.44 -2.34
CA GLY A 122 0.10 -0.32 -3.56
C GLY A 122 1.01 0.91 -3.56
N ARG A 123 1.00 1.70 -4.65
CA ARG A 123 1.85 2.92 -4.77
C ARG A 123 1.51 3.98 -3.72
N ARG A 124 0.28 3.98 -3.20
CA ARG A 124 -0.24 4.97 -2.24
C ARG A 124 0.36 4.81 -0.83
N ILE A 125 1.00 3.67 -0.55
CA ILE A 125 1.60 3.38 0.76
C ILE A 125 2.63 4.46 1.14
N ILE A 126 3.48 4.88 0.21
CA ILE A 126 4.59 5.80 0.50
C ILE A 126 4.04 7.17 0.95
N CYS A 127 3.14 7.77 0.18
CA CYS A 127 2.50 9.04 0.52
C CYS A 127 1.76 8.96 1.86
N ARG A 128 1.03 7.87 2.09
CA ARG A 128 0.24 7.71 3.31
C ARG A 128 1.12 7.57 4.55
N ILE A 129 2.19 6.80 4.49
CA ILE A 129 3.12 6.64 5.62
C ILE A 129 3.86 7.94 5.92
N ALA A 130 4.26 8.70 4.90
CA ALA A 130 4.83 10.03 5.10
C ALA A 130 3.86 10.97 5.84
N HIS A 131 2.57 10.99 5.47
CA HIS A 131 1.58 11.79 6.19
C HIS A 131 1.40 11.35 7.63
N VAL A 132 1.29 10.05 7.91
CA VAL A 132 1.12 9.58 9.30
C VAL A 132 2.33 9.96 10.14
N ILE A 133 3.54 9.80 9.62
CA ILE A 133 4.78 10.18 10.32
C ILE A 133 4.80 11.69 10.59
N SER A 134 4.48 12.53 9.59
CA SER A 134 4.43 13.97 9.76
C SER A 134 3.36 14.39 10.79
N ASN A 135 2.16 13.80 10.72
CA ASN A 135 1.10 14.04 11.70
C ASN A 135 1.54 13.72 13.14
N VAL A 136 2.28 12.63 13.35
CA VAL A 136 2.80 12.25 14.68
C VAL A 136 3.96 13.16 15.11
N ILE A 137 4.93 13.42 14.23
CA ILE A 137 6.18 14.09 14.60
C ILE A 137 6.04 15.60 14.58
N ASP A 138 5.49 16.16 13.51
CA ASP A 138 5.43 17.60 13.26
C ASP A 138 4.20 18.24 13.90
N PHE A 139 3.06 17.52 13.89
CA PHE A 139 1.79 18.01 14.43
C PHE A 139 1.44 17.45 15.81
N GLY A 140 2.26 16.55 16.36
CA GLY A 140 2.09 16.01 17.72
C GLY A 140 0.83 15.18 17.93
N MET A 141 0.22 14.66 16.85
CA MET A 141 -1.00 13.86 16.93
C MET A 141 -0.75 12.50 17.58
N SER A 142 -1.73 11.98 18.31
CA SER A 142 -1.72 10.56 18.66
C SER A 142 -1.81 9.69 17.41
N ILE A 143 -1.40 8.43 17.49
CA ILE A 143 -1.38 7.54 16.32
C ILE A 143 -2.77 7.35 15.67
N GLN A 144 -3.84 7.33 16.47
CA GLN A 144 -5.20 7.19 15.95
C GLN A 144 -5.65 8.47 15.23
N GLU A 145 -5.33 9.65 15.78
CA GLU A 145 -5.60 10.94 15.13
C GLU A 145 -4.80 11.06 13.83
N ALA A 146 -3.51 10.72 13.86
CA ALA A 146 -2.63 10.78 12.69
C ALA A 146 -3.11 9.89 11.53
N ILE A 147 -3.61 8.70 11.85
CA ILE A 147 -4.20 7.77 10.87
C ILE A 147 -5.55 8.28 10.36
N THR A 148 -6.41 8.81 11.22
CA THR A 148 -7.78 9.21 10.82
C THR A 148 -7.85 10.57 10.14
N ALA A 149 -6.78 11.37 10.22
CA ALA A 149 -6.70 12.67 9.58
C ALA A 149 -6.97 12.58 8.06
N PRO A 150 -7.66 13.58 7.48
CA PRO A 150 -7.86 13.68 6.03
C PRO A 150 -6.53 13.65 5.28
N SER A 151 -6.47 12.93 4.17
CA SER A 151 -5.23 12.73 3.42
C SER A 151 -5.29 13.20 1.97
N ILE A 152 -4.11 13.35 1.39
CA ILE A 152 -3.91 13.50 -0.05
C ILE A 152 -3.03 12.36 -0.55
N ASP A 153 -3.14 11.99 -1.82
CA ASP A 153 -2.26 11.03 -2.49
C ASP A 153 -1.94 11.52 -3.89
N ALA A 154 -0.65 11.53 -4.23
CA ALA A 154 -0.14 11.98 -5.51
C ALA A 154 0.72 10.89 -6.17
N ALA A 155 0.43 9.62 -5.89
CA ALA A 155 1.22 8.50 -6.39
C ALA A 155 0.92 8.18 -7.87
N GLU A 156 -0.20 8.66 -8.39
CA GLU A 156 -0.64 8.48 -9.78
C GLU A 156 -0.75 9.84 -10.50
N ARG A 157 -1.40 9.90 -11.67
CA ARG A 157 -1.50 11.13 -12.47
C ARG A 157 -2.42 12.17 -11.83
N GLU A 158 -3.50 11.71 -11.24
CA GLU A 158 -4.44 12.49 -10.44
C GLU A 158 -3.91 12.63 -9.00
N THR A 159 -4.14 13.80 -8.41
CA THR A 159 -3.92 14.02 -6.98
C THR A 159 -5.24 13.78 -6.26
N PHE A 160 -5.35 12.65 -5.57
CA PHE A 160 -6.51 12.32 -4.79
C PHE A 160 -6.54 13.16 -3.52
N ILE A 161 -7.68 13.77 -3.24
CA ILE A 161 -7.92 14.63 -2.09
C ILE A 161 -9.11 14.07 -1.32
N ASP A 162 -8.95 13.85 -0.02
CA ASP A 162 -10.04 13.41 0.83
C ASP A 162 -11.16 14.47 0.86
N HIS A 163 -12.40 14.03 0.66
CA HIS A 163 -13.60 14.88 0.71
C HIS A 163 -13.77 15.71 1.99
N ARG A 164 -13.09 15.33 3.09
CA ARG A 164 -13.09 16.07 4.36
C ARG A 164 -12.20 17.31 4.35
N ILE A 165 -11.34 17.49 3.34
CA ILE A 165 -10.48 18.66 3.19
C ILE A 165 -11.32 19.85 2.73
N ASP A 166 -11.06 21.04 3.30
CA ASP A 166 -11.76 22.28 2.96
C ASP A 166 -11.80 22.52 1.43
N PRO A 167 -12.99 22.68 0.83
CA PRO A 167 -13.15 22.97 -0.60
C PRO A 167 -12.33 24.17 -1.10
N GLN A 168 -12.03 25.15 -0.25
CA GLN A 168 -11.16 26.29 -0.62
C GLN A 168 -9.71 25.86 -0.81
N THR A 169 -9.21 24.94 0.02
CA THR A 169 -7.88 24.32 -0.13
C THR A 169 -7.82 23.53 -1.43
N VAL A 170 -8.86 22.74 -1.74
CA VAL A 170 -8.94 21.99 -3.01
C VAL A 170 -8.87 22.92 -4.23
N LYS A 171 -9.64 24.02 -4.21
CA LYS A 171 -9.61 25.04 -5.27
C LYS A 171 -8.25 25.72 -5.37
N ALA A 172 -7.58 25.98 -4.25
CA ALA A 172 -6.25 26.57 -4.24
C ALA A 172 -5.22 25.64 -4.90
N LEU A 173 -5.25 24.35 -4.59
CA LEU A 173 -4.39 23.35 -5.23
C LEU A 173 -4.65 23.27 -6.74
N ALA A 174 -5.91 23.26 -7.17
CA ALA A 174 -6.25 23.30 -8.60
C ALA A 174 -5.68 24.54 -9.30
N ARG A 175 -5.77 25.72 -8.67
CA ARG A 175 -5.18 26.97 -9.21
C ARG A 175 -3.65 26.92 -9.32
N MET A 176 -2.98 26.12 -8.50
CA MET A 176 -1.54 25.88 -8.59
C MET A 176 -1.16 24.88 -9.69
N GLY A 177 -2.13 24.29 -10.38
CA GLY A 177 -1.91 23.36 -11.49
C GLY A 177 -1.99 21.88 -11.12
N HIS A 178 -2.39 21.54 -9.89
CA HIS A 178 -2.62 20.14 -9.52
C HIS A 178 -3.87 19.58 -10.22
N ASN A 179 -3.75 18.37 -10.78
CA ASN A 179 -4.87 17.61 -11.32
C ASN A 179 -5.66 16.94 -10.19
N VAL A 180 -6.49 17.70 -9.49
CA VAL A 180 -7.16 17.25 -8.26
C VAL A 180 -8.40 16.40 -8.54
N GLU A 181 -8.54 15.31 -7.80
CA GLU A 181 -9.74 14.48 -7.74
C GLU A 181 -10.19 14.33 -6.29
N VAL A 182 -11.40 14.77 -5.96
CA VAL A 182 -11.95 14.63 -4.62
C VAL A 182 -12.58 13.26 -4.48
N VAL A 183 -12.07 12.44 -3.57
CA VAL A 183 -12.50 11.05 -3.39
C VAL A 183 -13.08 10.83 -1.98
N PRO A 184 -14.19 10.07 -1.86
CA PRO A 184 -14.70 9.66 -0.56
C PRO A 184 -13.86 8.54 0.05
N GLU A 185 -13.95 8.36 1.38
CA GLU A 185 -13.46 7.16 2.08
C GLU A 185 -14.64 6.35 2.65
N PRO A 186 -15.33 5.53 1.83
CA PRO A 186 -16.34 4.62 2.35
C PRO A 186 -15.73 3.38 3.03
N PHE A 187 -16.55 2.70 3.83
CA PHE A 187 -16.19 1.47 4.55
C PHE A 187 -15.84 0.29 3.60
N THR A 188 -16.34 0.32 2.37
CA THR A 188 -16.24 -0.79 1.40
C THR A 188 -15.00 -0.72 0.51
N GLY A 189 -14.16 0.30 0.64
CA GLY A 189 -13.14 0.61 -0.35
C GLY A 189 -12.82 2.11 -0.33
N GLY A 190 -11.56 2.52 -0.53
CA GLY A 190 -11.21 3.94 -0.48
C GLY A 190 -10.09 4.30 -1.45
N GLY A 191 -10.02 5.60 -1.76
CA GLY A 191 -8.95 6.16 -2.60
C GLY A 191 -7.57 6.13 -1.94
N PHE A 192 -7.46 5.85 -0.65
CA PHE A 192 -6.21 5.94 0.10
C PHE A 192 -5.73 4.61 0.67
N SER A 193 -4.43 4.57 0.97
CA SER A 193 -3.79 3.48 1.71
C SER A 193 -4.30 3.44 3.17
N ARG A 194 -4.31 2.25 3.78
CA ARG A 194 -4.95 1.96 5.08
C ARG A 194 -3.92 1.72 6.20
N PRO A 195 -3.35 2.76 6.80
CA PRO A 195 -2.26 2.60 7.74
C PRO A 195 -2.75 2.02 9.07
N ARG A 196 -1.84 1.28 9.71
CA ARG A 196 -1.98 0.83 11.10
C ARG A 196 -0.64 0.92 11.80
N GLY A 197 -0.68 1.26 13.08
CA GLY A 197 0.53 1.52 13.83
C GLY A 197 0.35 1.46 15.33
N VAL A 198 1.47 1.35 16.03
CA VAL A 198 1.57 1.41 17.49
C VAL A 198 2.64 2.41 17.85
N MET A 199 2.30 3.33 18.75
CA MET A 199 3.15 4.40 19.23
C MET A 199 3.34 4.27 20.74
N ILE A 200 4.55 4.57 21.22
CA ILE A 200 4.81 4.80 22.63
C ILE A 200 4.56 6.28 22.90
N ASP A 201 3.52 6.59 23.66
CA ASP A 201 3.20 7.95 24.08
C ASP A 201 4.38 8.52 24.89
N PRO A 202 5.02 9.61 24.44
CA PRO A 202 6.22 10.13 25.08
C PRO A 202 5.94 10.77 26.45
N ALA A 203 4.70 11.19 26.70
CA ALA A 203 4.31 11.82 27.96
C ALA A 203 3.96 10.78 29.03
N THR A 204 3.32 9.67 28.64
CA THR A 204 2.79 8.67 29.58
C THR A 204 3.53 7.33 29.56
N GLY A 205 4.30 7.05 28.51
CA GLY A 205 4.92 5.75 28.26
C GLY A 205 3.93 4.65 27.85
N LEU A 206 2.63 4.97 27.72
CA LEU A 206 1.59 4.04 27.33
C LEU A 206 1.71 3.67 25.85
N LEU A 207 1.36 2.42 25.53
CA LEU A 207 1.22 1.97 24.16
C LEU A 207 -0.14 2.44 23.62
N ARG A 208 -0.11 3.22 22.54
CA ARG A 208 -1.29 3.64 21.80
C ARG A 208 -1.26 2.97 20.45
N ALA A 209 -2.34 2.30 20.08
CA ALA A 209 -2.50 1.72 18.75
C ALA A 209 -3.50 2.56 17.95
N GLY A 210 -3.29 2.61 16.64
CA GLY A 210 -4.18 3.28 15.70
C GLY A 210 -4.42 2.42 14.47
N VAL A 211 -5.68 2.41 14.02
CA VAL A 211 -6.10 1.67 12.84
C VAL A 211 -7.00 2.52 11.94
N GLN A 212 -7.07 2.16 10.65
CA GLN A 212 -7.97 2.83 9.72
C GLN A 212 -9.44 2.56 10.12
N PRO A 213 -10.29 3.58 10.28
CA PRO A 213 -11.65 3.43 10.84
C PRO A 213 -12.65 2.81 9.86
N PHE A 214 -12.33 2.80 8.56
CA PHE A 214 -13.24 2.40 7.48
C PHE A 214 -12.98 0.97 6.99
N GLY A 215 -12.58 0.06 7.89
CA GLY A 215 -12.28 -1.33 7.56
C GLY A 215 -12.42 -2.27 8.76
N THR A 216 -12.08 -3.55 8.58
CA THR A 216 -12.10 -4.57 9.64
C THR A 216 -10.81 -4.61 10.46
N ASP A 217 -10.13 -3.47 10.57
CA ASP A 217 -8.86 -3.37 11.27
C ASP A 217 -9.11 -3.37 12.78
N GLU A 218 -8.23 -4.04 13.53
CA GLU A 218 -8.36 -4.13 14.98
C GLU A 218 -7.06 -3.73 15.68
N ALA A 219 -7.21 -3.09 16.83
CA ALA A 219 -6.14 -2.82 17.77
C ALA A 219 -6.48 -3.49 19.11
N ARG A 220 -5.52 -4.23 19.68
CA ARG A 220 -5.70 -4.95 20.95
C ARG A 220 -4.46 -4.76 21.83
N GLY A 221 -4.70 -4.51 23.11
CA GLY A 221 -3.68 -4.50 24.17
C GLY A 221 -3.85 -5.72 25.07
N TYR A 222 -2.77 -6.12 25.75
CA TYR A 222 -2.73 -7.22 26.72
C TYR A 222 -1.86 -6.85 27.92
#